data_AF-V2WN28-F1
#
_entry.id   AF-V2WN28-F1
#
_cell.length_a   1.000
_cell.length_b   1.000
_cell.length_c   1.000
_cell.angle_alpha   90.00
_cell.angle_beta   90.00
_cell.angle_gamma   90.00
#
_symmetry.space_group_name_H-M   'P 1'
#
loop_
_entity.id
_entity.type
_entity.pdbx_description
1 polymer ?
#
loop_
_entity_poly.entity_id
_entity_poly.type
_entity_poly.pdbx_seq_one_letter_code
_entity_poly.pdbx_strand_id
1 'polypeptide(L)'
;MENILCDTTTSLTPALDVLRASNVLILDCEGDELGKQGGTLSMIVLRTTSSNPPPQTYLIDVTRLSSSDLRPVYDLLESEAATKVVFDGRMDYSALFHEKSVDTKKVLDMQLADVRSRIVRGEDQEGRLERLRGFIHWPDVKGQPDLYKRVQRLNSLRACMKEHGVEVEGSGDITVTHKDWMTRPLPERYIQYAASDALLIHALYDKFKRSGYIDSSLTYQSMRYITIWKSKQLRRGQDERLAHPLLPLGILEDPVLFYTITQPAETRMLGLLGYQEEDQNAR
;
A
#
# COMPACT_ATOMS: atom_id res chain seq x y z
N MET A 1 12.40 -9.22 19.08
CA MET A 1 11.16 -9.56 18.36
C MET A 1 11.39 -10.85 17.63
N GLU A 2 10.49 -11.80 17.75
CA GLU A 2 10.60 -13.09 17.08
C GLU A 2 9.96 -12.97 15.70
N ASN A 3 10.80 -13.01 14.67
CA ASN A 3 10.41 -13.01 13.26
C ASN A 3 10.45 -14.47 12.79
N ILE A 4 9.34 -14.97 12.28
CA ILE A 4 9.21 -16.39 11.92
C ILE A 4 9.26 -16.51 10.40
N LEU A 5 10.35 -17.05 9.87
CA LEU A 5 10.49 -17.36 8.45
C LEU A 5 9.73 -18.66 8.13
N CYS A 6 8.76 -18.57 7.23
CA CYS A 6 7.96 -19.67 6.71
C CYS A 6 8.40 -19.98 5.27
N ASP A 7 9.47 -20.77 5.13
CA ASP A 7 10.04 -21.21 3.85
C ASP A 7 9.85 -22.71 3.56
N THR A 8 9.16 -23.42 4.45
CA THR A 8 8.78 -24.83 4.30
C THR A 8 7.34 -25.05 4.76
N THR A 9 6.70 -26.11 4.29
CA THR A 9 5.36 -26.52 4.77
C THR A 9 5.33 -26.72 6.29
N THR A 10 6.43 -27.24 6.86
CA THR A 10 6.59 -27.48 8.30
C THR A 10 6.58 -26.18 9.10
N SER A 11 7.24 -25.11 8.63
CA SER A 11 7.22 -23.81 9.30
C SER A 11 5.94 -23.01 9.01
N LEU A 12 5.30 -23.23 7.86
CA LEU A 12 4.08 -22.52 7.47
C LEU A 12 2.82 -23.02 8.20
N THR A 13 2.69 -24.33 8.40
CA THR A 13 1.47 -24.94 8.99
C THR A 13 1.11 -24.34 10.36
N PRO A 14 2.01 -24.31 11.37
CA PRO A 14 1.68 -23.71 12.67
C PRO A 14 1.46 -22.19 12.59
N ALA A 15 2.13 -21.49 11.66
CA ALA A 15 1.90 -20.07 11.44
C ALA A 15 0.45 -19.80 10.96
N LEU A 16 -0.07 -20.63 10.05
CA LEU A 16 -1.44 -20.50 9.54
C LEU A 16 -2.50 -20.66 10.63
N ASP A 17 -2.29 -21.51 11.62
CA ASP A 17 -3.23 -21.68 12.74
C ASP A 17 -3.37 -20.39 13.55
N VAL A 18 -2.25 -19.73 13.83
CA VAL A 18 -2.23 -18.44 14.55
C VAL A 18 -2.82 -17.32 13.69
N LEU A 19 -2.46 -17.28 12.40
CA LEU A 19 -2.95 -16.27 11.47
C LEU A 19 -4.46 -16.37 11.25
N ARG A 20 -5.02 -17.58 11.13
CA ARG A 20 -6.47 -17.82 10.95
C ARG A 20 -7.29 -17.47 12.18
N ALA A 21 -6.71 -17.56 13.38
CA ALA A 21 -7.37 -17.14 14.61
C ALA A 21 -7.44 -15.62 14.77
N SER A 22 -6.74 -14.85 13.92
CA SER A 22 -6.64 -13.40 14.03
C SER A 22 -7.72 -12.69 13.19
N ASN A 23 -8.50 -11.81 13.81
CA ASN A 23 -9.51 -11.00 13.11
C ASN A 23 -8.91 -9.79 12.36
N VAL A 24 -7.68 -9.41 12.69
CA VAL A 24 -6.96 -8.30 12.06
C VAL A 24 -5.51 -8.73 11.88
N LEU A 25 -5.02 -8.61 10.65
CA LEU A 25 -3.66 -8.93 10.25
C LEU A 25 -3.05 -7.69 9.60
N ILE A 26 -1.81 -7.39 9.92
CA ILE A 26 -1.01 -6.47 9.10
C ILE A 26 -0.49 -7.27 7.92
N LEU A 27 -0.55 -6.68 6.73
CA LEU A 27 -0.09 -7.25 5.47
C LEU A 27 0.90 -6.28 4.82
N ASP A 28 1.99 -6.83 4.33
CA ASP A 28 2.95 -6.19 3.43
C ASP A 28 3.53 -7.22 2.47
N CYS A 29 4.04 -6.82 1.31
CA CYS A 29 4.65 -7.72 0.34
C CYS A 29 5.98 -7.18 -0.17
N GLU A 30 6.88 -8.09 -0.53
CA GLU A 30 8.21 -7.74 -1.02
C GLU A 30 8.55 -8.53 -2.28
N GLY A 31 9.34 -7.92 -3.17
CA GLY A 31 9.67 -8.51 -4.45
C GLY A 31 10.55 -7.64 -5.34
N ASP A 32 11.00 -8.24 -6.44
CA ASP A 32 11.68 -7.50 -7.50
C ASP A 32 10.64 -6.81 -8.38
N GLU A 33 10.73 -5.48 -8.51
CA GLU A 33 9.77 -4.66 -9.27
C GLU A 33 8.29 -4.96 -8.92
N LEU A 34 8.02 -5.19 -7.62
CA LEU A 34 6.76 -5.70 -7.09
C LEU A 34 5.51 -5.08 -7.74
N GLY A 35 4.60 -5.93 -8.22
CA GLY A 35 3.30 -5.54 -8.77
C GLY A 35 3.34 -4.83 -10.13
N LYS A 36 4.53 -4.62 -10.70
CA LYS A 36 4.70 -4.16 -12.08
C LYS A 36 4.66 -5.34 -13.05
N GLN A 37 4.40 -5.05 -14.32
CA GLN A 37 4.47 -6.03 -15.38
C GLN A 37 5.88 -6.64 -15.46
N GLY A 38 5.97 -7.96 -15.32
CA GLY A 38 7.24 -8.69 -15.30
C GLY A 38 8.00 -8.60 -13.97
N GLY A 39 7.41 -8.01 -12.93
CA GLY A 39 7.89 -8.10 -11.55
C GLY A 39 7.68 -9.49 -10.95
N THR A 40 8.19 -9.71 -9.74
CA THR A 40 8.03 -10.98 -9.03
C THR A 40 7.87 -10.80 -7.53
N LEU A 41 6.73 -11.25 -7.01
CA LEU A 41 6.45 -11.41 -5.58
C LEU A 41 7.36 -12.47 -4.96
N SER A 42 8.10 -12.07 -3.94
CA SER A 42 9.08 -12.90 -3.24
C SER A 42 8.65 -13.28 -1.83
N MET A 43 8.03 -12.35 -1.11
CA MET A 43 7.63 -12.53 0.29
C MET A 43 6.24 -11.97 0.53
N ILE A 44 5.45 -12.67 1.34
CA ILE A 44 4.25 -12.12 1.98
C ILE A 44 4.54 -12.00 3.47
N VAL A 45 4.37 -10.80 4.02
CA VAL A 45 4.59 -10.52 5.43
C VAL A 45 3.23 -10.40 6.11
N LEU A 46 3.00 -11.21 7.14
CA LEU A 46 1.78 -11.16 7.94
C LEU A 46 2.13 -10.97 9.41
N ARG A 47 1.51 -9.98 10.06
CA ARG A 47 1.69 -9.76 11.50
C ARG A 47 0.35 -9.76 12.22
N THR A 48 0.27 -10.52 13.30
CA THR A 48 -0.92 -10.53 14.16
C THR A 48 -0.99 -9.26 15.00
N THR A 49 -2.20 -8.93 15.46
CA THR A 49 -2.45 -7.71 16.25
C THR A 49 -2.91 -7.99 17.68
N SER A 50 -3.07 -9.26 18.06
CA SER A 50 -3.47 -9.61 19.43
C SER A 50 -2.39 -9.20 20.43
N SER A 51 -2.81 -8.68 21.58
CA SER A 51 -1.90 -8.43 22.71
C SER A 51 -1.65 -9.69 23.55
N ASN A 52 -2.48 -10.73 23.39
CA ASN A 52 -2.31 -12.02 24.06
C ASN A 52 -2.71 -13.19 23.13
N PRO A 53 -1.77 -14.04 22.68
CA PRO A 53 -0.32 -13.90 22.84
C PRO A 53 0.21 -12.62 22.17
N PRO A 54 1.44 -12.17 22.49
CA PRO A 54 2.02 -10.99 21.87
C PRO A 54 2.03 -11.06 20.33
N PRO A 55 1.97 -9.91 19.64
CA PRO A 55 2.02 -9.85 18.18
C PRO A 55 3.25 -10.55 17.58
N GLN A 56 3.03 -11.47 16.64
CA GLN A 56 4.08 -12.20 15.91
C GLN A 56 4.09 -11.78 14.45
N THR A 57 5.28 -11.76 13.84
CA THR A 57 5.46 -11.49 12.41
C THR A 57 5.92 -12.77 11.71
N TYR A 58 5.20 -13.15 10.66
CA TYR A 58 5.48 -14.29 9.80
C TYR A 58 5.90 -13.78 8.42
N LEU A 59 7.04 -14.27 7.95
CA LEU A 59 7.58 -13.96 6.63
C LEU A 59 7.44 -15.21 5.76
N ILE A 60 6.48 -15.20 4.84
CA ILE A 60 6.12 -16.36 4.01
C ILE A 60 6.87 -16.28 2.69
N ASP A 61 7.82 -17.20 2.49
CA ASP A 61 8.69 -17.22 1.31
C ASP A 61 7.97 -17.84 0.11
N VAL A 62 7.40 -16.97 -0.72
CA VAL A 62 6.62 -17.32 -1.90
C VAL A 62 7.47 -18.05 -2.96
N THR A 63 8.79 -17.89 -2.92
CA THR A 63 9.71 -18.51 -3.90
C THR A 63 10.13 -19.93 -3.53
N ARG A 64 10.06 -20.29 -2.23
CA ARG A 64 10.48 -21.59 -1.70
C ARG A 64 9.33 -22.58 -1.59
N LEU A 65 8.11 -22.07 -1.39
CA LEU A 65 6.90 -22.85 -1.17
C LEU A 65 6.20 -23.17 -2.50
N SER A 66 5.58 -24.35 -2.58
CA SER A 66 4.79 -24.71 -3.76
C SER A 66 3.46 -23.94 -3.80
N SER A 67 2.80 -23.91 -4.96
CA SER A 67 1.48 -23.29 -5.07
C SER A 67 0.44 -23.95 -4.15
N SER A 68 0.54 -25.25 -3.89
CA SER A 68 -0.33 -25.95 -2.94
C SER A 68 -0.04 -25.59 -1.49
N ASP A 69 1.23 -25.37 -1.13
CA ASP A 69 1.59 -24.91 0.23
C ASP A 69 1.07 -23.49 0.49
N LEU A 70 1.07 -22.63 -0.55
CA LEU A 70 0.66 -21.23 -0.45
C LEU A 70 -0.85 -21.02 -0.54
N ARG A 71 -1.62 -21.96 -1.10
CA ARG A 71 -3.07 -21.83 -1.25
C ARG A 71 -3.79 -21.49 0.06
N PRO A 72 -3.49 -22.13 1.22
CA PRO A 72 -3.99 -21.71 2.53
C PRO A 72 -3.76 -20.24 2.91
N VAL A 73 -2.61 -19.66 2.51
CA VAL A 73 -2.28 -18.25 2.74
C VAL A 73 -3.14 -17.37 1.85
N TYR A 74 -3.30 -17.75 0.59
CA TYR A 74 -4.15 -17.04 -0.36
C TYR A 74 -5.62 -17.06 0.04
N ASP A 75 -6.13 -18.19 0.53
CA ASP A 75 -7.49 -18.30 1.07
C ASP A 75 -7.72 -17.32 2.24
N LEU A 76 -6.70 -17.15 3.10
CA LEU A 76 -6.74 -16.19 4.19
C LEU A 76 -6.79 -14.73 3.69
N LEU A 77 -6.03 -14.40 2.65
CA LEU A 77 -6.01 -13.06 2.04
C LEU A 77 -7.34 -12.73 1.34
N GLU A 78 -7.96 -13.71 0.68
CA GLU A 78 -9.25 -13.59 0.00
C GLU A 78 -10.44 -13.64 0.97
N SER A 79 -10.24 -14.13 2.19
CA SER A 79 -11.29 -14.22 3.19
C SER A 79 -11.69 -12.86 3.76
N GLU A 80 -12.99 -12.61 3.92
CA GLU A 80 -13.51 -11.44 4.65
C GLU A 80 -13.56 -11.66 6.18
N ALA A 81 -13.13 -12.82 6.69
CA ALA A 81 -13.10 -13.08 8.13
C ALA A 81 -12.13 -12.11 8.84
N ALA A 82 -10.92 -11.97 8.30
CA ALA A 82 -9.89 -11.08 8.83
C ALA A 82 -9.77 -9.79 8.00
N THR A 83 -9.64 -8.65 8.69
CA THR A 83 -9.24 -7.39 8.04
C THR A 83 -7.74 -7.40 7.80
N LYS A 84 -7.30 -7.09 6.57
CA LYS A 84 -5.88 -6.89 6.27
C LYS A 84 -5.56 -5.41 6.33
N VAL A 85 -4.63 -5.03 7.19
CA VAL A 85 -4.17 -3.65 7.36
C VAL A 85 -2.87 -3.48 6.59
N VAL A 86 -2.84 -2.52 5.69
CA VAL A 86 -1.70 -2.24 4.81
C VAL A 86 -1.31 -0.77 4.93
N PHE A 87 -0.17 -0.38 4.36
CA PHE A 87 0.15 1.01 4.10
C PHE A 87 0.51 1.16 2.62
N ASP A 88 -0.33 1.84 1.85
CA ASP A 88 -0.18 1.93 0.39
C ASP A 88 -0.23 0.57 -0.33
N GLY A 89 -1.32 -0.18 -0.11
CA GLY A 89 -1.46 -1.57 -0.58
C GLY A 89 -1.62 -1.77 -2.09
N ARG A 90 -1.41 -0.73 -2.91
CA ARG A 90 -1.67 -0.76 -4.36
C ARG A 90 -0.78 -1.76 -5.09
N MET A 91 0.52 -1.74 -4.79
CA MET A 91 1.47 -2.62 -5.47
C MET A 91 1.43 -4.04 -4.91
N ASP A 92 1.15 -4.21 -3.62
CA ASP A 92 0.90 -5.52 -3.00
C ASP A 92 -0.31 -6.21 -3.64
N TYR A 93 -1.43 -5.48 -3.75
CA TYR A 93 -2.62 -5.99 -4.43
C TYR A 93 -2.32 -6.33 -5.89
N SER A 94 -1.60 -5.47 -6.61
CA SER A 94 -1.24 -5.74 -8.01
C SER A 94 -0.42 -7.02 -8.15
N ALA A 95 0.57 -7.23 -7.27
CA ALA A 95 1.40 -8.44 -7.27
C ALA A 95 0.57 -9.69 -6.97
N LEU A 96 -0.20 -9.66 -5.88
CA LEU A 96 -1.06 -10.77 -5.46
C LEU A 96 -2.10 -11.12 -6.55
N PHE A 97 -2.75 -10.13 -7.13
CA PHE A 97 -3.81 -10.34 -8.10
C PHE A 97 -3.27 -10.87 -9.44
N HIS A 98 -2.30 -10.20 -10.03
CA HIS A 98 -1.85 -10.54 -11.39
C HIS A 98 -0.83 -11.67 -11.43
N GLU A 99 0.01 -11.82 -10.41
CA GLU A 99 1.04 -12.87 -10.39
C GLU A 99 0.55 -14.15 -9.74
N LYS A 100 -0.35 -14.05 -8.75
CA LYS A 100 -0.81 -15.19 -7.94
C LYS A 100 -2.31 -15.47 -8.05
N SER A 101 -3.07 -14.67 -8.81
CA SER A 101 -4.53 -14.79 -8.94
C SER A 101 -5.25 -14.71 -7.58
N VAL A 102 -4.76 -13.85 -6.69
CA VAL A 102 -5.30 -13.63 -5.35
C VAL A 102 -6.06 -12.31 -5.30
N ASP A 103 -7.37 -12.36 -5.10
CA ASP A 103 -8.22 -11.16 -4.98
C ASP A 103 -8.42 -10.80 -3.50
N THR A 104 -7.39 -10.19 -2.89
CA THR A 104 -7.38 -9.80 -1.47
C THR A 104 -8.62 -8.99 -1.09
N LYS A 105 -9.31 -9.39 -0.01
CA LYS A 105 -10.57 -8.77 0.46
C LYS A 105 -10.43 -8.04 1.78
N LYS A 106 -11.39 -7.17 2.11
CA LYS A 106 -11.49 -6.50 3.43
C LYS A 106 -10.17 -5.87 3.89
N VAL A 107 -9.71 -4.89 3.12
CA VAL A 107 -8.45 -4.17 3.38
C VAL A 107 -8.72 -2.83 4.06
N LEU A 108 -7.81 -2.44 4.94
CA LEU A 108 -7.76 -1.12 5.56
C LEU A 108 -6.37 -0.51 5.32
N ASP A 109 -6.33 0.62 4.63
CA ASP A 109 -5.09 1.27 4.21
C ASP A 109 -4.77 2.47 5.12
N MET A 110 -3.63 2.39 5.81
CA MET A 110 -3.19 3.41 6.77
C MET A 110 -2.71 4.70 6.10
N GLN A 111 -2.33 4.67 4.82
CA GLN A 111 -2.01 5.90 4.09
C GLN A 111 -3.28 6.74 3.84
N LEU A 112 -4.43 6.08 3.65
CA LEU A 112 -5.72 6.78 3.58
C LEU A 112 -6.20 7.26 4.96
N ALA A 113 -5.95 6.48 6.01
CA ALA A 113 -6.20 6.92 7.38
C ALA A 113 -5.39 8.18 7.73
N ASP A 114 -4.14 8.28 7.25
CA ASP A 114 -3.31 9.48 7.40
C ASP A 114 -3.95 10.69 6.72
N VAL A 115 -4.40 10.57 5.46
CA VAL A 115 -5.10 11.65 4.77
C VAL A 115 -6.32 12.10 5.56
N ARG A 116 -7.12 11.14 6.06
CA ARG A 116 -8.30 11.43 6.87
C ARG A 116 -7.96 12.10 8.19
N SER A 117 -6.89 11.68 8.86
CA SER A 117 -6.46 12.23 10.14
C SER A 117 -6.24 13.74 10.08
N ARG A 118 -5.83 14.27 8.93
CA ARG A 118 -5.60 15.70 8.72
C ARG A 118 -6.89 16.49 8.84
N ILE A 119 -7.98 15.99 8.25
CA ILE A 119 -9.33 16.57 8.37
C ILE A 119 -9.75 16.57 9.84
N VAL A 120 -9.56 15.45 10.55
CA VAL A 120 -9.91 15.34 11.97
C VAL A 120 -9.09 16.30 12.85
N ARG A 121 -7.82 16.53 12.50
CA ARG A 121 -6.93 17.48 13.17
C ARG A 121 -7.18 18.94 12.77
N GLY A 122 -8.15 19.21 11.89
CA GLY A 122 -8.53 20.57 11.49
C GLY A 122 -7.67 21.19 10.39
N GLU A 123 -7.00 20.37 9.57
CA GLU A 123 -6.31 20.89 8.37
C GLU A 123 -7.32 21.54 7.42
N ASP A 124 -7.09 22.81 7.10
CA ASP A 124 -7.90 23.58 6.17
C ASP A 124 -7.39 23.47 4.73
N GLN A 125 -8.05 24.20 3.81
CA GLN A 125 -7.69 24.19 2.40
C GLN A 125 -6.26 24.72 2.16
N GLU A 126 -5.83 25.75 2.90
CA GLU A 126 -4.50 26.33 2.76
C GLU A 126 -3.44 25.33 3.21
N GLY A 127 -3.60 24.77 4.41
CA GLY A 127 -2.73 23.73 4.96
C GLY A 127 -2.61 22.53 4.03
N ARG A 128 -3.72 22.06 3.44
CA ARG A 128 -3.69 20.99 2.45
C ARG A 128 -2.90 21.36 1.20
N LEU A 129 -3.14 22.54 0.61
CA LEU A 129 -2.46 22.98 -0.61
C LEU A 129 -0.96 23.16 -0.37
N GLU A 130 -0.56 23.63 0.81
CA GLU A 130 0.84 23.78 1.21
C GLU A 130 1.61 22.46 1.15
N ARG A 131 0.94 21.31 1.39
CA ARG A 131 1.54 19.97 1.27
C ARG A 131 1.92 19.60 -0.17
N LEU A 132 1.40 20.32 -1.17
CA LEU A 132 1.76 20.13 -2.58
C LEU A 132 3.07 20.83 -2.94
N ARG A 133 3.59 21.70 -2.05
CA ARG A 133 4.87 22.37 -2.26
C ARG A 133 5.99 21.34 -2.44
N GLY A 134 6.80 21.54 -3.48
CA GLY A 134 7.90 20.63 -3.84
C GLY A 134 7.47 19.42 -4.68
N PHE A 135 6.17 19.21 -4.87
CA PHE A 135 5.61 18.15 -5.72
C PHE A 135 4.94 18.71 -6.97
N ILE A 136 4.37 19.91 -6.87
CA ILE A 136 3.76 20.65 -7.97
C ILE A 136 4.40 22.04 -8.00
N HIS A 137 4.56 22.60 -9.19
CA HIS A 137 5.08 23.96 -9.36
C HIS A 137 4.20 24.96 -8.58
N TRP A 138 4.78 25.54 -7.52
CA TRP A 138 4.03 26.31 -6.52
C TRP A 138 3.29 27.53 -7.09
N PRO A 139 3.86 28.30 -8.04
CA PRO A 139 3.13 29.37 -8.72
C PRO A 139 1.82 28.91 -9.36
N ASP A 140 1.75 27.68 -9.89
CA ASP A 140 0.54 27.16 -10.53
C ASP A 140 -0.54 26.84 -9.48
N VAL A 141 -0.14 26.22 -8.37
CA VAL A 141 -1.04 25.93 -7.24
C VAL A 141 -1.63 27.21 -6.67
N LYS A 142 -0.80 28.25 -6.50
CA LYS A 142 -1.24 29.55 -5.98
C LYS A 142 -2.10 30.33 -6.99
N GLY A 143 -1.78 30.23 -8.28
CA GLY A 143 -2.53 30.90 -9.34
C GLY A 143 -3.89 30.26 -9.62
N GLN A 144 -4.02 28.94 -9.38
CA GLN A 144 -5.22 28.16 -9.70
C GLN A 144 -5.59 27.14 -8.60
N PRO A 145 -5.82 27.58 -7.35
CA PRO A 145 -6.01 26.67 -6.21
C PRO A 145 -7.21 25.74 -6.37
N ASP A 146 -8.24 26.16 -7.12
CA ASP A 146 -9.43 25.35 -7.39
C ASP A 146 -9.15 24.09 -8.22
N LEU A 147 -8.11 24.09 -9.07
CA LEU A 147 -7.71 22.91 -9.84
C LEU A 147 -7.13 21.82 -8.93
N TYR A 148 -6.49 22.23 -7.84
CA TYR A 148 -5.80 21.34 -6.91
C TYR A 148 -6.64 21.02 -5.67
N LYS A 149 -7.86 21.57 -5.57
CA LYS A 149 -8.73 21.36 -4.40
C LYS A 149 -9.14 19.91 -4.17
N ARG A 150 -8.88 19.04 -5.15
CA ARG A 150 -9.15 17.60 -5.11
C ARG A 150 -7.88 16.76 -5.21
N VAL A 151 -6.74 17.30 -4.82
CA VAL A 151 -5.46 16.58 -4.78
C VAL A 151 -4.97 16.50 -3.35
N GLN A 152 -4.59 15.31 -2.91
CA GLN A 152 -3.99 15.06 -1.60
C GLN A 152 -2.55 14.58 -1.78
N ARG A 153 -1.64 15.13 -0.97
CA ARG A 153 -0.29 14.59 -0.87
C ARG A 153 -0.26 13.40 0.09
N LEU A 154 0.20 12.26 -0.39
CA LEU A 154 0.40 11.05 0.40
C LEU A 154 1.75 11.09 1.11
N ASN A 155 1.76 10.65 2.36
CA ASN A 155 3.00 10.46 3.11
C ASN A 155 3.58 9.07 2.84
N SER A 156 4.91 8.96 2.81
CA SER A 156 5.57 7.67 3.01
C SER A 156 5.33 7.17 4.43
N LEU A 157 5.51 5.87 4.66
CA LEU A 157 5.35 5.25 5.99
C LEU A 157 6.12 6.01 7.07
N ARG A 158 7.41 6.29 6.84
CA ARG A 158 8.27 7.02 7.77
C ARG A 158 7.86 8.47 7.98
N ALA A 159 7.45 9.17 6.93
CA ALA A 159 6.96 10.55 7.04
C ALA A 159 5.67 10.60 7.88
N CYS A 160 4.78 9.61 7.69
CA CYS A 160 3.55 9.47 8.46
C CYS A 160 3.85 9.19 9.95
N MET A 161 4.75 8.24 10.26
CA MET A 161 5.20 7.96 11.63
C MET A 161 5.68 9.23 12.34
N LYS A 162 6.55 10.00 11.67
CA LYS A 162 7.09 11.27 12.20
C LYS A 162 5.99 12.28 12.45
N GLU A 163 5.07 12.46 11.50
CA GLU A 163 3.97 13.43 11.61
C GLU A 163 2.99 13.10 12.76
N HIS A 164 2.87 11.83 13.12
CA HIS A 164 1.99 11.37 14.20
C HIS A 164 2.70 11.13 15.53
N GLY A 165 4.01 11.43 15.59
CA GLY A 165 4.84 11.22 16.79
C GLY A 165 4.85 9.76 17.23
N VAL A 166 4.86 8.83 16.28
CA VAL A 166 4.95 7.40 16.56
C VAL A 166 6.41 7.00 16.43
N GLU A 167 6.98 6.47 17.52
CA GLU A 167 8.33 5.96 17.57
C GLU A 167 8.28 4.47 17.85
N VAL A 168 9.12 3.71 17.12
CA VAL A 168 9.22 2.26 17.26
C VAL A 168 10.69 1.92 17.39
N GLU A 169 11.09 1.40 18.55
CA GLU A 169 12.46 0.97 18.80
C GLU A 169 12.88 -0.14 17.82
N GLY A 170 14.14 -0.09 17.38
CA GLY A 170 14.71 -1.08 16.46
C GLY A 170 14.26 -0.94 15.00
N SER A 171 13.43 0.04 14.66
CA SER A 171 13.00 0.30 13.28
C SER A 171 13.99 1.19 12.49
N GLY A 172 15.28 0.86 12.55
CA GLY A 172 16.33 1.63 11.86
C GLY A 172 16.16 1.70 10.34
N ASP A 173 16.90 2.60 9.69
CA ASP A 173 17.00 2.66 8.23
C ASP A 173 17.83 1.48 7.75
N ILE A 174 17.14 0.42 7.32
CA ILE A 174 17.75 -0.72 6.64
C ILE A 174 17.63 -0.47 5.15
N THR A 175 18.76 -0.36 4.45
CA THR A 175 18.75 -0.22 2.99
C THR A 175 18.70 -1.60 2.35
N VAL A 176 17.70 -1.80 1.50
CA VAL A 176 17.52 -2.99 0.66
C VAL A 176 17.55 -2.60 -0.82
N THR A 177 17.90 -3.54 -1.69
CA THR A 177 17.87 -3.39 -3.15
C THR A 177 16.83 -4.33 -3.73
N HIS A 178 16.03 -3.85 -4.69
CA HIS A 178 14.90 -4.61 -5.20
C HIS A 178 15.28 -5.99 -5.76
N LYS A 179 16.40 -6.10 -6.46
CA LYS A 179 16.83 -7.36 -7.10
C LYS A 179 17.23 -8.45 -6.11
N ASP A 180 17.72 -8.06 -4.94
CA ASP A 180 18.22 -8.99 -3.93
C ASP A 180 17.08 -9.72 -3.21
N TRP A 181 15.83 -9.24 -3.32
CA TRP A 181 14.66 -9.95 -2.81
C TRP A 181 14.52 -11.36 -3.38
N MET A 182 15.14 -11.65 -4.52
CA MET A 182 15.13 -12.98 -5.16
C MET A 182 16.29 -13.89 -4.70
N THR A 183 17.22 -13.39 -3.89
CA THR A 183 18.37 -14.18 -3.43
C THR A 183 17.96 -15.15 -2.33
N ARG A 184 18.54 -16.37 -2.34
CA ARG A 184 18.30 -17.40 -1.31
C ARG A 184 19.62 -18.06 -0.84
N PRO A 185 19.79 -18.33 0.48
CA PRO A 185 18.89 -17.96 1.58
C PRO A 185 18.73 -16.43 1.67
N LEU A 186 17.54 -15.98 2.06
CA LEU A 186 17.25 -14.55 2.09
C LEU A 186 18.16 -13.90 3.15
N PRO A 187 18.91 -12.84 2.83
CA PRO A 187 19.83 -12.26 3.80
C PRO A 187 19.06 -11.69 4.99
N GLU A 188 19.59 -11.87 6.20
CA GLU A 188 18.95 -11.47 7.46
C GLU A 188 18.47 -10.01 7.47
N ARG A 189 19.20 -9.09 6.82
CA ARG A 189 18.80 -7.68 6.69
C ARG A 189 17.44 -7.50 5.98
N TYR A 190 17.12 -8.34 5.01
CA TYR A 190 15.83 -8.29 4.29
C TYR A 190 14.69 -8.83 5.17
N ILE A 191 14.96 -9.86 5.97
CA ILE A 191 14.01 -10.37 6.97
C ILE A 191 13.71 -9.27 8.00
N GLN A 192 14.74 -8.59 8.49
CA GLN A 192 14.60 -7.49 9.44
C GLN A 192 13.89 -6.29 8.84
N TYR A 193 14.18 -5.94 7.58
CA TYR A 193 13.49 -4.88 6.85
C TYR A 193 11.98 -5.15 6.77
N ALA A 194 11.61 -6.29 6.18
CA ALA A 194 10.20 -6.69 6.00
C ALA A 194 9.45 -6.77 7.34
N ALA A 195 10.09 -7.32 8.37
CA ALA A 195 9.49 -7.39 9.69
C ALA A 195 9.33 -6.01 10.35
N SER A 196 10.27 -5.09 10.11
CA SER A 196 10.21 -3.71 10.59
C SER A 196 9.04 -2.96 9.93
N ASP A 197 8.84 -3.10 8.62
CA ASP A 197 7.75 -2.41 7.94
C ASP A 197 6.37 -2.88 8.46
N ALA A 198 6.16 -4.19 8.62
CA ALA A 198 4.94 -4.71 9.27
C ALA A 198 4.76 -4.19 10.72
N LEU A 199 5.84 -4.00 11.48
CA LEU A 199 5.78 -3.45 12.83
C LEU A 199 5.36 -1.97 12.83
N LEU A 200 5.89 -1.18 11.90
CA LEU A 200 5.56 0.24 11.76
C LEU A 200 4.10 0.43 11.33
N ILE A 201 3.63 -0.37 10.38
CA ILE A 201 2.22 -0.36 9.94
C ILE A 201 1.31 -0.73 11.12
N HIS A 202 1.68 -1.73 11.92
CA HIS A 202 0.97 -2.06 13.16
C HIS A 202 0.92 -0.85 14.11
N ALA A 203 2.05 -0.19 14.36
CA ALA A 203 2.09 0.95 15.28
C ALA A 203 1.20 2.12 14.82
N LEU A 204 1.16 2.40 13.51
CA LEU A 204 0.21 3.37 12.94
C LEU A 204 -1.24 2.93 13.11
N TYR A 205 -1.55 1.68 12.81
CA TYR A 205 -2.90 1.15 13.00
C TYR A 205 -3.39 1.38 14.43
N ASP A 206 -2.55 1.05 15.40
CA ASP A 206 -2.82 1.23 16.81
C ASP A 206 -3.04 2.70 17.19
N LYS A 207 -2.15 3.59 16.71
CA LYS A 207 -2.26 5.04 16.90
C LYS A 207 -3.55 5.58 16.30
N PHE A 208 -3.88 5.21 15.07
CA PHE A 208 -5.01 5.73 14.31
C PHE A 208 -6.33 5.21 14.84
N LYS A 209 -6.36 3.95 15.30
CA LYS A 209 -7.50 3.37 16.01
C LYS A 209 -7.78 4.12 17.31
N ARG A 210 -6.77 4.34 18.15
CA ARG A 210 -6.91 5.09 19.41
C ARG A 210 -7.31 6.55 19.19
N SER A 211 -6.87 7.17 18.10
CA SER A 211 -7.14 8.57 17.79
C SER A 211 -8.46 8.78 17.04
N GLY A 212 -9.20 7.72 16.70
CA GLY A 212 -10.47 7.82 15.98
C GLY A 212 -10.34 8.20 14.50
N TYR A 213 -9.19 7.93 13.87
CA TYR A 213 -8.96 8.25 12.46
C TYR A 213 -9.46 7.17 11.49
N ILE A 214 -9.92 6.04 12.02
CA ILE A 214 -10.47 4.91 11.27
C ILE A 214 -11.99 4.91 11.46
N ASP A 215 -12.74 4.99 10.36
CA ASP A 215 -14.19 4.89 10.38
C ASP A 215 -14.70 3.72 9.51
N SER A 216 -16.02 3.56 9.46
CA SER A 216 -16.67 2.49 8.69
C SER A 216 -16.53 2.63 7.18
N SER A 217 -16.34 3.84 6.65
CA SER A 217 -16.17 4.07 5.20
C SER A 217 -14.78 3.70 4.71
N LEU A 218 -13.78 3.75 5.59
CA LEU A 218 -12.38 3.61 5.21
C LEU A 218 -12.08 2.26 4.57
N THR A 219 -12.69 1.16 5.03
CA THR A 219 -12.53 -0.16 4.39
C THR A 219 -12.96 -0.16 2.92
N TYR A 220 -14.08 0.47 2.58
CA TYR A 220 -14.54 0.54 1.19
C TYR A 220 -13.64 1.46 0.35
N GLN A 221 -13.19 2.57 0.92
CA GLN A 221 -12.23 3.48 0.27
C GLN A 221 -10.89 2.78 0.01
N SER A 222 -10.37 2.05 0.99
CA SER A 222 -9.14 1.26 0.89
C SER A 222 -9.26 0.19 -0.19
N MET A 223 -10.37 -0.54 -0.26
CA MET A 223 -10.59 -1.52 -1.33
C MET A 223 -10.55 -0.87 -2.71
N ARG A 224 -11.23 0.27 -2.93
CA ARG A 224 -11.15 1.00 -4.21
C ARG A 224 -9.73 1.47 -4.51
N TYR A 225 -9.02 1.93 -3.51
CA TYR A 225 -7.67 2.45 -3.64
C TYR A 225 -6.66 1.38 -4.07
N ILE A 226 -6.61 0.25 -3.35
CA ILE A 226 -5.64 -0.81 -3.65
C ILE A 226 -5.94 -1.50 -4.99
N THR A 227 -7.22 -1.54 -5.41
CA THR A 227 -7.64 -2.22 -6.64
C THR A 227 -7.52 -1.34 -7.89
N ILE A 228 -6.91 -0.16 -7.81
CA ILE A 228 -6.73 0.74 -8.96
C ILE A 228 -5.98 0.08 -10.13
N TRP A 229 -5.11 -0.89 -9.84
CA TRP A 229 -4.36 -1.67 -10.83
C TRP A 229 -5.02 -3.00 -11.21
N LYS A 230 -6.26 -3.27 -10.78
CA LYS A 230 -6.93 -4.54 -11.08
C LYS A 230 -7.12 -4.76 -12.58
N SER A 231 -7.43 -3.73 -13.35
CA SER A 231 -7.63 -3.82 -14.81
C SER A 231 -6.33 -3.71 -15.62
N LYS A 232 -5.23 -3.24 -15.02
CA LYS A 232 -3.93 -3.09 -15.68
C LYS A 232 -2.78 -3.07 -14.68
N GLN A 233 -1.68 -3.76 -14.99
CA GLN A 233 -0.41 -3.58 -14.28
C GLN A 233 0.37 -2.39 -14.84
N LEU A 234 1.13 -1.72 -13.98
CA LEU A 234 2.10 -0.72 -14.40
C LEU A 234 3.22 -1.36 -15.22
N ARG A 235 3.54 -0.80 -16.39
CA ARG A 235 4.67 -1.30 -17.19
C ARG A 235 5.99 -0.88 -16.56
N ARG A 236 7.04 -1.66 -16.79
CA ARG A 236 8.40 -1.28 -16.44
C ARG A 236 8.81 -0.03 -17.20
N GLY A 237 9.34 0.96 -16.49
CA GLY A 237 9.79 2.23 -17.06
C GLY A 237 8.66 3.18 -17.53
N GLN A 238 7.39 2.85 -17.27
CA GLN A 238 6.30 3.82 -17.43
C GLN A 238 6.31 4.85 -16.30
N ASP A 239 5.79 6.03 -16.66
CA ASP A 239 5.80 7.27 -15.91
C ASP A 239 5.64 7.09 -14.39
N GLU A 240 6.68 7.47 -13.64
CA GLU A 240 6.70 7.51 -12.16
C GLU A 240 5.55 8.38 -11.61
N ARG A 241 4.95 9.23 -12.45
CA ARG A 241 3.75 10.03 -12.15
C ARG A 241 2.53 9.19 -11.76
N LEU A 242 2.43 7.92 -12.16
CA LEU A 242 1.35 7.00 -11.74
C LEU A 242 1.60 6.34 -10.36
N ALA A 243 2.86 6.34 -9.92
CA ALA A 243 3.28 5.94 -8.57
C ALA A 243 3.51 7.16 -7.65
N HIS A 244 3.19 8.36 -8.13
CA HIS A 244 3.50 9.62 -7.46
C HIS A 244 2.71 9.77 -6.15
N PRO A 245 3.26 10.46 -5.13
CA PRO A 245 2.59 10.72 -3.86
C PRO A 245 1.41 11.70 -3.95
N LEU A 246 0.75 11.83 -5.12
CA LEU A 246 -0.42 12.66 -5.31
C LEU A 246 -1.62 11.77 -5.59
N LEU A 247 -2.61 11.83 -4.70
CA LEU A 247 -3.86 11.11 -4.81
C LEU A 247 -4.95 12.06 -5.32
N PRO A 248 -5.54 11.80 -6.50
CA PRO A 248 -6.80 12.46 -6.88
C PRO A 248 -7.92 12.01 -5.94
N LEU A 249 -8.63 12.96 -5.30
CA LEU A 249 -9.73 12.69 -4.35
C LEU A 249 -10.88 11.86 -4.95
N GLY A 250 -10.97 11.74 -6.28
CA GLY A 250 -11.93 10.87 -6.95
C GLY A 250 -11.87 9.41 -6.46
N ILE A 251 -10.73 8.95 -5.93
CA ILE A 251 -10.60 7.60 -5.35
C ILE A 251 -11.25 7.50 -3.95
N LEU A 252 -11.35 8.61 -3.21
CA LEU A 252 -11.94 8.67 -1.87
C LEU A 252 -13.43 9.05 -1.90
N GLU A 253 -13.87 9.78 -2.93
CA GLU A 253 -15.24 10.24 -3.11
C GLU A 253 -16.11 9.23 -3.90
N ASP A 254 -17.43 9.37 -3.80
CA ASP A 254 -18.51 8.47 -4.24
C ASP A 254 -18.30 7.78 -5.63
N PRO A 255 -18.57 6.46 -5.79
CA PRO A 255 -18.42 5.72 -7.05
C PRO A 255 -19.13 6.33 -8.27
N VAL A 256 -20.17 7.16 -8.08
CA VAL A 256 -20.88 7.81 -9.20
C VAL A 256 -20.00 8.83 -9.95
N LEU A 257 -19.09 9.51 -9.25
CA LEU A 257 -18.16 10.47 -9.87
C LEU A 257 -16.98 9.79 -10.56
N PHE A 258 -16.62 8.57 -10.16
CA PHE A 258 -15.50 7.83 -10.76
C PHE A 258 -15.81 7.43 -12.21
N TYR A 259 -17.05 6.97 -12.46
CA TYR A 259 -17.52 6.62 -13.80
C TYR A 259 -17.58 7.83 -14.76
N THR A 260 -17.78 9.05 -14.24
CA THR A 260 -17.81 10.27 -15.05
C THR A 260 -16.40 10.77 -15.41
N ILE A 261 -15.37 10.42 -14.63
CA ILE A 261 -13.98 10.84 -14.86
C ILE A 261 -13.24 9.86 -15.79
N THR A 262 -13.68 8.61 -15.88
CA THR A 262 -13.08 7.57 -16.75
C THR A 262 -13.49 7.66 -18.23
N GLN A 263 -14.14 8.74 -18.66
CA GLN A 263 -14.29 9.12 -20.07
C GLN A 263 -14.19 10.65 -20.23
N PRO A 264 -13.71 11.13 -21.39
CA PRO A 264 -12.36 11.63 -21.60
C PRO A 264 -12.05 12.91 -20.78
N ALA A 265 -11.66 12.74 -19.51
CA ALA A 265 -10.99 13.78 -18.72
C ALA A 265 -9.47 13.56 -18.62
N GLU A 266 -8.97 12.42 -19.13
CA GLU A 266 -7.53 12.13 -19.25
C GLU A 266 -6.82 13.19 -20.10
N THR A 267 -7.46 13.70 -21.14
CA THR A 267 -6.84 14.64 -22.09
C THR A 267 -6.45 16.00 -21.46
N ARG A 268 -7.16 16.47 -20.42
CA ARG A 268 -6.86 17.78 -19.80
C ARG A 268 -5.82 17.72 -18.68
N MET A 269 -5.74 16.63 -17.92
CA MET A 269 -4.62 16.44 -16.99
C MET A 269 -3.34 16.05 -17.72
N LEU A 270 -3.42 15.29 -18.82
CA LEU A 270 -2.26 14.99 -19.67
C LEU A 270 -1.74 16.26 -20.38
N GLY A 271 -2.62 17.18 -20.79
CA GLY A 271 -2.23 18.48 -21.35
C GLY A 271 -1.52 19.42 -20.36
N LEU A 272 -1.89 19.38 -19.07
CA LEU A 272 -1.20 20.14 -18.00
C LEU A 272 0.12 19.50 -17.56
N LEU A 273 0.36 18.23 -17.90
CA LEU A 273 1.59 17.48 -17.64
C LEU A 273 2.52 17.39 -18.86
N GLY A 274 2.25 18.17 -19.92
CA GLY A 274 3.14 18.36 -21.06
C GLY A 274 3.08 17.29 -22.16
N TYR A 275 1.99 16.53 -22.28
CA TYR A 275 1.80 15.66 -23.45
C TYR A 275 1.31 16.48 -24.65
N GLN A 276 2.17 16.67 -25.65
CA GLN A 276 1.70 16.87 -27.03
C GLN A 276 1.45 15.48 -27.64
N GLU A 277 0.25 15.24 -28.13
CA GLU A 277 -0.01 14.13 -29.05
C GLU A 277 0.80 14.39 -30.32
N GLU A 278 1.77 13.51 -30.62
CA GLU A 278 2.32 13.46 -31.97
C GLU A 278 1.19 13.04 -32.91
N ASP A 279 0.78 13.98 -33.75
CA ASP A 279 -0.16 13.82 -34.84
C ASP A 279 0.22 12.59 -35.70
N GLN A 280 -0.57 11.52 -35.58
CA GLN A 280 -0.69 10.54 -36.66
C GLN A 280 -1.54 11.15 -37.78
N ASN A 281 -0.90 12.03 -38.56
CA ASN A 281 -1.37 12.40 -39.89
C ASN A 281 -0.19 12.85 -40.76
N ALA A 282 0.56 11.88 -41.27
CA ALA A 282 1.27 12.04 -42.52
C ALA A 282 1.26 10.71 -43.29
N ARG A 283 0.81 10.82 -44.53
CA ARG A 283 0.76 9.81 -45.59
C ARG A 283 2.09 9.10 -45.82
#